data_AF-A0A8H6MXX5-F1
#
_entry.id   AF-A0A8H6MXX5-F1
#
_cell.length_a   1.000
_cell.length_b   1.000
_cell.length_c   1.000
_cell.angle_alpha   90.00
_cell.angle_beta   90.00
_cell.angle_gamma   90.00
#
_symmetry.space_group_name_H-M   'P 1'
#
loop_
_entity.id
_entity.type
_entity.pdbx_description
1 polymer ?
#
loop_
_entity_poly.entity_id
_entity_poly.type
_entity_poly.pdbx_seq_one_letter_code
_entity_poly.pdbx_strand_id
1 'polypeptide(L)'
;MHSLKLLSLLATTASAYWLPETLSATQFKTCVVPKTTGDASPAILSTVKSCGSNSRIVFSAGTEYALLTPLKFSGLSNVEFSIEGNLTLSDDPAVVAAVVKNTTAYPGHWITVANSKGVTFTAKGWINCHGDKWWPRADDSADNGRPHLFSFGVTGLRLRGLKVLNPVAWVFSMGGQDVYMTDTVLDARSLSGFPFNTDGIDVSASNVVIDGWKSFNGDDIINVSPPATNVTMRNIVASGTHGISVSCSSGTGTGYLFENAQISDSLMGARFKGSVGTTCQISDVTWRNMTIVDTSYPIHFIENYVDQEKGAAGKDASLAAFAKNFKWESITAHTRSSLKDGSCVSSPCWSQTLGESTKKAMYIICKDADHCQSFHFSDITLVAADGGAGEMECVGLEGATGLGIPCTNGTLTK
;
A
#
# COMPACT_ATOMS: atom_id res chain seq x y z
N MET A 1 31.86 30.67 -21.28
CA MET A 1 32.51 29.44 -20.79
C MET A 1 31.47 28.67 -19.99
N HIS A 2 30.90 27.62 -20.59
CA HIS A 2 29.88 26.77 -19.97
C HIS A 2 30.56 25.75 -19.06
N SER A 3 30.28 25.81 -17.75
CA SER A 3 30.77 24.81 -16.79
C SER A 3 29.73 23.70 -16.68
N LEU A 4 30.00 22.57 -17.33
CA LEU A 4 29.27 21.32 -17.20
C LEU A 4 29.43 20.83 -15.75
N LYS A 5 28.35 20.83 -14.96
CA LYS A 5 28.34 20.17 -13.64
C LYS A 5 28.25 18.67 -13.88
N LEU A 6 29.29 17.98 -13.41
CA LEU A 6 29.41 16.52 -13.44
C LEU A 6 28.31 15.92 -12.55
N LEU A 7 27.39 15.17 -13.17
CA LEU A 7 26.38 14.39 -12.46
C LEU A 7 27.10 13.19 -11.81
N SER A 8 27.31 13.25 -10.50
CA SER A 8 27.85 12.12 -9.74
C SER A 8 26.77 11.03 -9.66
N LEU A 9 26.90 9.96 -10.45
CA LEU A 9 26.19 8.72 -10.20
C LEU A 9 26.68 8.16 -8.86
N LEU A 10 25.86 8.30 -7.82
CA LEU A 10 26.00 7.49 -6.61
C LEU A 10 25.73 6.04 -6.99
N ALA A 11 26.81 5.25 -7.03
CA ALA A 11 26.69 3.79 -7.09
C ALA A 11 26.01 3.34 -5.80
N THR A 12 24.71 3.03 -5.89
CA THR A 12 23.99 2.37 -4.81
C THR A 12 24.65 1.02 -4.58
N THR A 13 25.17 0.80 -3.38
CA THR A 13 25.58 -0.52 -2.93
C THR A 13 24.32 -1.37 -2.90
N ALA A 14 24.07 -2.11 -3.98
CA ALA A 14 23.07 -3.15 -4.01
C ALA A 14 23.50 -4.19 -2.97
N SER A 15 22.92 -4.12 -1.77
CA SER A 15 22.92 -5.24 -0.85
C SER A 15 22.38 -6.43 -1.62
N ALA A 16 23.28 -7.35 -1.95
CA ALA A 16 22.95 -8.61 -2.61
C ALA A 16 22.10 -9.42 -1.64
N TYR A 17 20.80 -9.13 -1.60
CA TYR A 17 19.82 -9.99 -0.98
C TYR A 17 19.76 -11.25 -1.81
N TRP A 18 20.01 -12.38 -1.16
CA TRP A 18 19.84 -13.72 -1.72
C TRP A 18 18.40 -13.85 -2.23
N LEU A 19 18.22 -13.64 -3.54
CA LEU A 19 17.07 -14.13 -4.25
C LEU A 19 17.11 -15.66 -4.08
N PRO A 20 16.08 -16.32 -3.53
CA PRO A 20 15.87 -17.69 -3.96
C PRO A 20 15.57 -17.56 -5.45
N GLU A 21 16.59 -17.84 -6.26
CA GLU A 21 16.43 -18.14 -7.67
C GLU A 21 15.24 -19.07 -7.80
N THR A 22 14.46 -18.86 -8.86
CA THR A 22 13.47 -19.84 -9.32
C THR A 22 14.04 -21.24 -9.08
N LEU A 23 13.43 -21.96 -8.14
CA LEU A 23 13.94 -23.22 -7.64
C LEU A 23 14.28 -24.13 -8.84
N SER A 24 15.45 -24.77 -8.79
CA SER A 24 16.02 -25.59 -9.88
C SER A 24 14.96 -26.40 -10.64
N ALA A 25 14.96 -26.28 -11.97
CA ALA A 25 13.99 -26.87 -12.90
C ALA A 25 13.87 -28.41 -12.83
N THR A 26 14.77 -29.09 -12.12
CA THR A 26 14.84 -30.55 -12.02
C THR A 26 14.00 -31.15 -10.86
N GLN A 27 13.32 -30.35 -10.03
CA GLN A 27 12.59 -30.84 -8.84
C GLN A 27 11.07 -30.62 -8.82
N PHE A 28 10.47 -29.99 -9.84
CA PHE A 28 9.04 -29.63 -9.80
C PHE A 28 8.14 -30.58 -10.60
N LYS A 29 7.07 -31.07 -9.96
CA LYS A 29 5.91 -31.57 -10.69
C LYS A 29 5.19 -30.38 -11.33
N THR A 30 5.03 -30.39 -12.65
CA THR A 30 4.29 -29.34 -13.35
C THR A 30 2.87 -29.80 -13.66
N CYS A 31 1.88 -29.02 -13.27
CA CYS A 31 0.47 -29.25 -13.58
C CYS A 31 -0.13 -28.03 -14.28
N VAL A 32 -0.78 -28.25 -15.42
CA VAL A 32 -1.42 -27.20 -16.21
C VAL A 32 -2.89 -27.12 -15.82
N VAL A 33 -3.38 -25.92 -15.49
CA VAL A 33 -4.80 -25.69 -15.24
C VAL A 33 -5.55 -25.81 -16.57
N PRO A 34 -6.54 -26.72 -16.69
CA PRO A 34 -7.27 -26.89 -17.93
C PRO A 34 -8.08 -25.65 -18.27
N LYS A 35 -8.19 -25.33 -19.56
CA LYS A 35 -9.07 -24.27 -20.04
C LYS A 35 -10.54 -24.61 -19.74
N THR A 36 -11.28 -23.64 -19.23
CA THR A 36 -12.72 -23.74 -18.96
C THR A 36 -13.50 -22.73 -19.80
N THR A 37 -14.78 -22.99 -20.04
CA THR A 37 -15.72 -22.05 -20.70
C THR A 37 -16.58 -21.26 -19.71
N GLY A 38 -16.38 -21.49 -18.41
CA GLY A 38 -17.06 -20.82 -17.29
C GLY A 38 -16.11 -20.75 -16.09
N ASP A 39 -16.66 -20.85 -14.87
CA ASP A 39 -15.87 -20.75 -13.64
C ASP A 39 -14.67 -21.73 -13.63
N ALA A 40 -13.47 -21.18 -13.66
CA ALA A 40 -12.21 -21.91 -13.60
C ALA A 40 -11.86 -22.33 -12.17
N SER A 41 -12.49 -21.73 -11.15
CA SER A 41 -12.10 -21.93 -9.76
C SER A 41 -12.10 -23.40 -9.30
N PRO A 42 -13.11 -24.24 -9.61
CA PRO A 42 -13.08 -25.66 -9.26
C PRO A 42 -11.91 -26.43 -9.91
N ALA A 43 -11.59 -26.11 -11.18
CA ALA A 43 -10.50 -26.74 -11.91
C ALA A 43 -9.14 -26.33 -11.32
N ILE A 44 -8.98 -25.07 -10.94
CA ILE A 44 -7.78 -24.57 -10.26
C ILE A 44 -7.59 -25.28 -8.91
N LEU A 45 -8.61 -25.32 -8.06
CA LEU A 45 -8.55 -25.99 -6.75
C LEU A 45 -8.16 -27.48 -6.90
N SER A 46 -8.77 -28.18 -7.86
CA SER A 46 -8.46 -29.59 -8.15
C SER A 46 -7.03 -29.77 -8.66
N THR A 47 -6.56 -28.89 -9.55
CA THR A 47 -5.20 -28.93 -10.10
C THR A 47 -4.16 -28.73 -9.00
N VAL A 48 -4.34 -27.71 -8.16
CA VAL A 48 -3.43 -27.42 -7.03
C VAL A 48 -3.38 -28.60 -6.06
N LYS A 49 -4.55 -29.13 -5.66
CA LYS A 49 -4.63 -30.28 -4.75
C LYS A 49 -3.94 -31.53 -5.32
N SER A 50 -4.15 -31.83 -6.59
CA SER A 50 -3.56 -33.01 -7.25
C SER A 50 -2.07 -32.85 -7.56
N CYS A 51 -1.58 -31.61 -7.74
CA CYS A 51 -0.16 -31.36 -7.95
C CYS A 51 0.64 -31.51 -6.66
N GLY A 52 0.10 -31.05 -5.53
CA GLY A 52 0.72 -31.18 -4.22
C GLY A 52 1.97 -30.32 -4.05
N SER A 53 2.82 -30.67 -3.10
CA SER A 53 4.05 -29.93 -2.77
C SER A 53 5.12 -30.06 -3.85
N ASN A 54 6.10 -29.14 -3.85
CA ASN A 54 7.19 -29.11 -4.83
C ASN A 54 6.64 -29.10 -6.27
N SER A 55 5.71 -28.19 -6.53
CA SER A 55 4.98 -28.15 -7.79
C SER A 55 4.91 -26.78 -8.42
N ARG A 56 4.70 -26.78 -9.74
CA ARG A 56 4.39 -25.60 -10.54
C ARG A 56 3.02 -25.76 -11.16
N ILE A 57 2.13 -24.81 -10.87
CA ILE A 57 0.77 -24.70 -11.38
C ILE A 57 0.79 -23.68 -12.50
N VAL A 58 0.54 -24.10 -13.73
CA VAL A 58 0.65 -23.27 -14.93
C VAL A 58 -0.73 -22.86 -15.43
N PHE A 59 -0.95 -21.55 -15.54
CA PHE A 59 -2.08 -20.95 -16.25
C PHE A 59 -1.58 -20.56 -17.64
N SER A 60 -2.07 -21.23 -18.69
CA SER A 60 -1.48 -21.17 -20.03
C SER A 60 -1.63 -19.81 -20.69
N ALA A 61 -0.60 -19.40 -21.44
CA ALA A 61 -0.64 -18.21 -22.29
C ALA A 61 -1.80 -18.27 -23.29
N GLY A 62 -2.40 -17.12 -23.60
CA GLY A 62 -3.56 -17.02 -24.49
C GLY A 62 -4.86 -17.59 -23.91
N THR A 63 -4.89 -17.93 -22.62
CA THR A 63 -6.09 -18.38 -21.92
C THR A 63 -6.51 -17.35 -20.88
N GLU A 64 -7.81 -17.09 -20.82
CA GLU A 64 -8.44 -16.31 -19.76
C GLU A 64 -9.16 -17.26 -18.81
N TYR A 65 -8.87 -17.17 -17.52
CA TYR A 65 -9.48 -17.99 -16.48
C TYR A 65 -10.43 -17.13 -15.65
N ALA A 66 -11.73 -17.37 -15.78
CA ALA A 66 -12.76 -16.69 -15.01
C ALA A 66 -12.83 -17.25 -13.59
N LEU A 67 -12.54 -16.43 -12.59
CA LEU A 67 -12.61 -16.78 -11.17
C LEU A 67 -13.96 -16.33 -10.61
N LEU A 68 -15.02 -17.11 -10.86
CA LEU A 68 -16.38 -16.72 -10.45
C LEU A 68 -16.69 -17.11 -9.00
N THR A 69 -15.87 -17.98 -8.40
CA THR A 69 -15.93 -18.31 -6.98
C THR A 69 -14.57 -18.14 -6.28
N PRO A 70 -14.53 -17.84 -4.96
CA PRO A 70 -13.28 -17.59 -4.24
C PRO A 70 -12.38 -18.83 -4.18
N LEU A 71 -11.08 -18.61 -4.26
CA LEU A 71 -10.03 -19.62 -4.14
C LEU A 71 -9.44 -19.61 -2.74
N LYS A 72 -9.41 -20.78 -2.09
CA LYS A 72 -8.78 -20.96 -0.79
C LYS A 72 -7.76 -22.08 -0.83
N PHE A 73 -6.52 -21.74 -0.53
CA PHE A 73 -5.41 -22.66 -0.39
C PHE A 73 -4.87 -22.64 1.03
N SER A 74 -4.53 -23.81 1.56
CA SER A 74 -3.91 -23.94 2.88
C SER A 74 -2.94 -25.11 2.88
N GLY A 75 -1.87 -25.00 3.68
CA GLY A 75 -0.88 -26.07 3.81
C GLY A 75 -0.04 -26.30 2.54
N LEU A 76 0.09 -25.30 1.67
CA LEU A 76 0.99 -25.40 0.53
C LEU A 76 2.44 -25.42 1.02
N SER A 77 3.27 -26.24 0.36
CA SER A 77 4.70 -26.32 0.64
C SER A 77 5.46 -26.33 -0.68
N ASN A 78 6.25 -25.28 -0.91
CA ASN A 78 7.08 -25.14 -2.11
C ASN A 78 6.26 -25.22 -3.41
N VAL A 79 5.29 -24.31 -3.58
CA VAL A 79 4.38 -24.27 -4.74
C VAL A 79 4.53 -22.95 -5.50
N GLU A 80 4.66 -23.05 -6.82
CA GLU A 80 4.65 -21.89 -7.71
C GLU A 80 3.37 -21.83 -8.55
N PHE A 81 2.74 -20.67 -8.60
CA PHE A 81 1.69 -20.31 -9.53
C PHE A 81 2.30 -19.47 -10.67
N SER A 82 2.45 -20.08 -11.85
CA SER A 82 2.96 -19.45 -13.08
C SER A 82 1.78 -19.02 -13.94
N ILE A 83 1.46 -17.73 -13.87
CA ILE A 83 0.31 -17.09 -14.53
C ILE A 83 0.77 -16.52 -15.88
N GLU A 84 0.80 -17.36 -16.91
CA GLU A 84 1.18 -16.96 -18.28
C GLU A 84 -0.03 -16.42 -19.08
N GLY A 85 -1.25 -16.79 -18.69
CA GLY A 85 -2.52 -16.26 -19.20
C GLY A 85 -3.08 -15.11 -18.34
N ASN A 86 -4.37 -14.82 -18.50
CA ASN A 86 -5.07 -13.80 -17.70
C ASN A 86 -6.04 -14.44 -16.69
N LEU A 87 -6.27 -13.73 -15.59
CA LEU A 87 -7.34 -14.04 -14.63
C LEU A 87 -8.39 -12.94 -14.71
N THR A 88 -9.67 -13.28 -14.62
CA THR A 88 -10.75 -12.28 -14.58
C THR A 88 -11.76 -12.62 -13.49
N LEU A 89 -12.23 -11.61 -12.76
CA LEU A 89 -13.46 -11.71 -11.97
C LEU A 89 -14.67 -11.55 -12.89
N SER A 90 -15.88 -11.73 -12.34
CA SER A 90 -17.10 -11.33 -13.03
C SER A 90 -17.16 -9.80 -13.16
N ASP A 91 -17.64 -9.33 -14.30
CA ASP A 91 -17.89 -7.92 -14.58
C ASP A 91 -19.27 -7.43 -14.11
N ASP A 92 -20.06 -8.32 -13.48
CA ASP A 92 -21.36 -7.98 -12.88
C ASP A 92 -21.20 -7.79 -11.36
N PRO A 93 -21.30 -6.53 -10.85
CA PRO A 93 -21.23 -6.25 -9.43
C PRO A 93 -22.25 -7.02 -8.59
N ALA A 94 -23.44 -7.33 -9.12
CA ALA A 94 -24.46 -8.05 -8.38
C ALA A 94 -24.08 -9.51 -8.13
N VAL A 95 -23.47 -10.16 -9.12
CA VAL A 95 -22.96 -11.54 -9.00
C VAL A 95 -21.85 -11.60 -7.96
N VAL A 96 -20.88 -10.69 -8.05
CA VAL A 96 -19.77 -10.60 -7.10
C VAL A 96 -20.26 -10.28 -5.69
N ALA A 97 -21.15 -9.29 -5.53
CA ALA A 97 -21.71 -8.93 -4.23
C ALA A 97 -22.49 -10.09 -3.59
N ALA A 98 -23.19 -10.91 -4.37
CA ALA A 98 -23.88 -12.09 -3.87
C ALA A 98 -22.91 -13.13 -3.30
N VAL A 99 -21.74 -13.30 -3.92
CA VAL A 99 -20.66 -14.16 -3.39
C VAL A 99 -20.10 -13.58 -2.09
N VAL A 100 -19.76 -12.28 -2.06
CA VAL A 100 -19.19 -11.62 -0.89
C VAL A 100 -20.11 -11.68 0.33
N LYS A 101 -21.43 -11.51 0.12
CA LYS A 101 -22.44 -11.58 1.19
C LYS A 101 -22.64 -13.00 1.74
N ASN A 102 -22.19 -14.04 1.02
CA ASN A 102 -22.16 -15.39 1.52
C ASN A 102 -20.85 -15.63 2.29
N THR A 103 -20.84 -15.29 3.58
CA THR A 103 -19.65 -15.41 4.46
C THR A 103 -19.13 -16.84 4.64
N THR A 104 -19.91 -17.86 4.27
CA THR A 104 -19.44 -19.25 4.25
C THR A 104 -18.58 -19.54 3.01
N ALA A 105 -18.93 -18.92 1.87
CA ALA A 105 -18.20 -19.06 0.62
C ALA A 105 -17.04 -18.06 0.48
N TYR A 106 -17.20 -16.86 1.04
CA TYR A 106 -16.25 -15.77 0.96
C TYR A 106 -15.58 -15.51 2.32
N PRO A 107 -14.30 -15.90 2.50
CA PRO A 107 -13.57 -15.73 3.76
C PRO A 107 -13.01 -14.31 3.96
N GLY A 108 -13.47 -13.33 3.19
CA GLY A 108 -12.99 -11.94 3.22
C GLY A 108 -12.05 -11.57 2.07
N HIS A 109 -11.52 -12.54 1.30
CA HIS A 109 -10.68 -12.28 0.12
C HIS A 109 -10.98 -13.28 -0.99
N TRP A 110 -10.83 -12.87 -2.25
CA TRP A 110 -11.15 -13.71 -3.41
C TRP A 110 -10.12 -14.82 -3.61
N ILE A 111 -8.86 -14.57 -3.29
CA ILE A 111 -7.77 -15.54 -3.31
C ILE A 111 -7.09 -15.52 -1.95
N THR A 112 -7.22 -16.60 -1.19
CA THR A 112 -6.59 -16.75 0.13
C THR A 112 -5.56 -17.87 0.10
N VAL A 113 -4.34 -17.58 0.56
CA VAL A 113 -3.29 -18.58 0.82
C VAL A 113 -2.89 -18.48 2.29
N ALA A 114 -3.30 -19.45 3.09
CA ALA A 114 -3.04 -19.46 4.53
C ALA A 114 -2.13 -20.64 4.93
N ASN A 115 -1.49 -20.56 6.11
CA ASN A 115 -0.74 -21.66 6.73
C ASN A 115 0.20 -22.39 5.76
N SER A 116 0.91 -21.64 4.92
CA SER A 116 1.70 -22.18 3.81
C SER A 116 3.16 -21.71 3.89
N LYS A 117 4.07 -22.48 3.27
CA LYS A 117 5.50 -22.18 3.25
C LYS A 117 6.06 -22.28 1.84
N GLY A 118 6.84 -21.30 1.42
CA GLY A 118 7.46 -21.30 0.10
C GLY A 118 6.40 -21.23 -1.00
N VAL A 119 5.71 -20.10 -1.12
CA VAL A 119 4.70 -19.90 -2.17
C VAL A 119 5.20 -18.82 -3.11
N THR A 120 5.18 -19.10 -4.42
CA THR A 120 5.58 -18.15 -5.45
C THR A 120 4.43 -17.87 -6.39
N PHE A 121 4.19 -16.59 -6.72
CA PHE A 121 3.37 -16.18 -7.86
C PHE A 121 4.27 -15.45 -8.85
N THR A 122 4.29 -15.95 -10.08
CA THR A 122 4.96 -15.29 -11.22
C THR A 122 3.90 -15.00 -12.26
N ALA A 123 3.75 -13.76 -12.70
CA ALA A 123 2.73 -13.39 -13.69
C ALA A 123 3.31 -12.69 -14.91
N LYS A 124 2.74 -13.02 -16.08
CA LYS A 124 2.93 -12.29 -17.34
C LYS A 124 1.65 -11.67 -17.87
N GLY A 125 0.49 -12.25 -17.55
CA GLY A 125 -0.81 -11.67 -17.89
C GLY A 125 -1.36 -10.74 -16.81
N TRP A 126 -2.61 -10.31 -17.02
CA TRP A 126 -3.34 -9.41 -16.13
C TRP A 126 -4.34 -10.18 -15.27
N ILE A 127 -4.59 -9.63 -14.08
CA ILE A 127 -5.74 -9.96 -13.24
C ILE A 127 -6.72 -8.80 -13.39
N ASN A 128 -7.82 -9.00 -14.12
CA ASN A 128 -8.85 -7.99 -14.28
C ASN A 128 -9.98 -8.20 -13.27
N CYS A 129 -10.20 -7.20 -12.41
CA CYS A 129 -11.19 -7.28 -11.34
C CYS A 129 -12.49 -6.51 -11.64
N HIS A 130 -12.55 -5.76 -12.76
CA HIS A 130 -13.74 -5.01 -13.21
C HIS A 130 -14.31 -3.99 -12.19
N GLY A 131 -13.44 -3.39 -11.37
CA GLY A 131 -13.75 -2.32 -10.42
C GLY A 131 -14.38 -1.08 -11.05
N ASP A 132 -14.14 -0.82 -12.34
CA ASP A 132 -14.77 0.27 -13.10
C ASP A 132 -16.31 0.18 -13.14
N LYS A 133 -16.87 -1.01 -12.90
CA LYS A 133 -18.31 -1.23 -12.78
C LYS A 133 -18.88 -0.84 -11.41
N TRP A 134 -18.01 -0.61 -10.43
CA TRP A 134 -18.38 -0.28 -9.05
C TRP A 134 -18.27 1.22 -8.77
N TRP A 135 -17.19 1.84 -9.24
CA TRP A 135 -16.82 3.21 -8.90
C TRP A 135 -17.78 4.34 -9.34
N PRO A 136 -18.67 4.17 -10.34
CA PRO A 136 -19.69 5.18 -10.64
C PRO A 136 -20.68 5.46 -9.51
N ARG A 137 -20.71 4.62 -8.46
CA ARG A 137 -21.45 4.85 -7.23
C ARG A 137 -20.70 5.84 -6.34
N ALA A 138 -20.73 7.12 -6.72
CA ALA A 138 -20.29 8.20 -5.85
C ALA A 138 -21.07 8.08 -4.51
N ASP A 139 -20.36 8.12 -3.39
CA ASP A 139 -20.87 7.98 -2.01
C ASP A 139 -20.91 6.56 -1.41
N ASP A 140 -20.49 5.52 -2.13
CA ASP A 140 -20.38 4.16 -1.57
C ASP A 140 -18.93 3.84 -1.17
N SER A 141 -18.41 4.56 -0.15
CA SER A 141 -17.18 4.14 0.53
C SER A 141 -17.40 2.90 1.40
N ALA A 142 -18.65 2.45 1.57
CA ALA A 142 -18.94 1.28 2.38
C ALA A 142 -18.46 0.00 1.70
N ASP A 143 -17.89 -0.92 2.46
CA ASP A 143 -17.41 -2.22 1.96
C ASP A 143 -18.56 -3.24 1.79
N ASN A 144 -19.72 -2.79 1.28
CA ASN A 144 -20.93 -3.61 1.24
C ASN A 144 -20.99 -4.48 -0.02
N GLY A 145 -20.20 -5.54 -0.05
CA GLY A 145 -20.17 -6.53 -1.13
C GLY A 145 -19.03 -6.35 -2.12
N ARG A 146 -18.07 -5.45 -1.85
CA ARG A 146 -16.85 -5.29 -2.64
C ARG A 146 -15.85 -6.39 -2.23
N PRO A 147 -15.29 -7.16 -3.17
CA PRO A 147 -14.30 -8.16 -2.82
C PRO A 147 -12.90 -7.55 -2.68
N HIS A 148 -12.18 -7.96 -1.63
CA HIS A 148 -10.73 -7.82 -1.55
C HIS A 148 -10.08 -8.95 -2.34
N LEU A 149 -8.92 -8.69 -2.97
CA LEU A 149 -8.35 -9.64 -3.93
C LEU A 149 -7.54 -10.75 -3.27
N PHE A 150 -6.39 -10.43 -2.68
CA PHE A 150 -5.45 -11.41 -2.12
C PHE A 150 -5.32 -11.30 -0.60
N SER A 151 -5.30 -12.46 0.07
CA SER A 151 -4.81 -12.59 1.45
C SER A 151 -3.74 -13.67 1.54
N PHE A 152 -2.61 -13.29 2.14
CA PHE A 152 -1.47 -14.17 2.37
C PHE A 152 -1.15 -14.30 3.85
N GLY A 153 -1.11 -15.54 4.33
CA GLY A 153 -0.50 -15.95 5.60
C GLY A 153 0.58 -16.99 5.31
N VAL A 154 1.74 -16.53 4.84
CA VAL A 154 2.77 -17.39 4.24
C VAL A 154 4.14 -17.09 4.84
N THR A 155 4.94 -18.14 5.07
CA THR A 155 6.39 -18.01 5.34
C THR A 155 7.18 -18.26 4.05
N GLY A 156 7.94 -17.28 3.58
CA GLY A 156 8.65 -17.39 2.29
C GLY A 156 7.70 -17.17 1.11
N LEU A 157 7.08 -15.99 1.05
CA LEU A 157 6.22 -15.56 -0.06
C LEU A 157 7.05 -14.82 -1.11
N ARG A 158 6.89 -15.18 -2.38
CA ARG A 158 7.51 -14.51 -3.52
C ARG A 158 6.44 -14.09 -4.54
N LEU A 159 6.35 -12.80 -4.85
CA LEU A 159 5.41 -12.25 -5.83
C LEU A 159 6.22 -11.52 -6.92
N ARG A 160 6.07 -11.90 -8.20
CA ARG A 160 6.90 -11.39 -9.29
C ARG A 160 6.06 -11.04 -10.52
N GLY A 161 6.14 -9.79 -10.97
CA GLY A 161 5.52 -9.38 -12.24
C GLY A 161 3.99 -9.29 -12.19
N LEU A 162 3.39 -9.17 -11.01
CA LEU A 162 1.94 -9.14 -10.85
C LEU A 162 1.37 -7.87 -11.50
N LYS A 163 0.25 -8.00 -12.21
CA LYS A 163 -0.44 -6.88 -12.83
C LYS A 163 -1.93 -6.97 -12.55
N VAL A 164 -2.45 -6.01 -11.79
CA VAL A 164 -3.85 -5.96 -11.40
C VAL A 164 -4.50 -4.76 -12.09
N LEU A 165 -5.59 -5.01 -12.81
CA LEU A 165 -6.38 -4.01 -13.52
C LEU A 165 -7.76 -3.91 -12.86
N ASN A 166 -8.19 -2.67 -12.67
CA ASN A 166 -9.48 -2.30 -12.09
C ASN A 166 -9.81 -3.09 -10.82
N PRO A 167 -8.97 -3.01 -9.76
CA PRO A 167 -9.31 -3.64 -8.48
C PRO A 167 -10.67 -3.12 -7.97
N VAL A 168 -11.51 -3.97 -7.36
CA VAL A 168 -12.77 -3.47 -6.80
C VAL A 168 -12.53 -2.66 -5.51
N ALA A 169 -11.64 -3.14 -4.66
CA ALA A 169 -11.20 -2.54 -3.41
C ALA A 169 -9.75 -3.02 -3.07
N TRP A 170 -9.44 -3.32 -1.81
CA TRP A 170 -8.12 -3.75 -1.34
C TRP A 170 -7.51 -4.91 -2.14
N VAL A 171 -6.23 -4.78 -2.49
CA VAL A 171 -5.57 -5.71 -3.41
C VAL A 171 -4.74 -6.78 -2.69
N PHE A 172 -3.73 -6.39 -1.91
CA PHE A 172 -2.82 -7.33 -1.26
C PHE A 172 -2.80 -7.20 0.26
N SER A 173 -3.42 -8.15 0.97
CA SER A 173 -3.25 -8.30 2.42
C SER A 173 -2.10 -9.28 2.72
N MET A 174 -1.02 -8.77 3.32
CA MET A 174 0.22 -9.49 3.57
C MET A 174 0.48 -9.72 5.06
N GLY A 175 0.25 -10.96 5.49
CA GLY A 175 0.69 -11.49 6.78
C GLY A 175 1.78 -12.56 6.61
N GLY A 176 2.30 -13.04 7.74
CA GLY A 176 3.37 -14.05 7.78
C GLY A 176 4.76 -13.42 7.87
N GLN A 177 5.76 -14.06 7.24
CA GLN A 177 7.14 -13.59 7.31
C GLN A 177 7.96 -13.97 6.07
N ASP A 178 9.06 -13.27 5.83
CA ASP A 178 9.93 -13.48 4.68
C ASP A 178 9.15 -13.32 3.36
N VAL A 179 8.78 -12.07 3.07
CA VAL A 179 8.01 -11.69 1.88
C VAL A 179 8.91 -10.91 0.94
N TYR A 180 8.89 -11.29 -0.35
CA TYR A 180 9.58 -10.53 -1.38
C TYR A 180 8.67 -10.33 -2.58
N MET A 181 8.52 -9.08 -3.00
CA MET A 181 7.64 -8.68 -4.09
C MET A 181 8.39 -7.81 -5.08
N THR A 182 8.28 -8.11 -6.38
CA THR A 182 8.93 -7.31 -7.42
C THR A 182 8.04 -7.03 -8.62
N ASP A 183 8.36 -5.92 -9.30
CA ASP A 183 7.85 -5.56 -10.62
C ASP A 183 6.32 -5.60 -10.71
N THR A 184 5.64 -5.01 -9.74
CA THR A 184 4.18 -5.05 -9.66
C THR A 184 3.53 -3.78 -10.17
N VAL A 185 2.44 -3.96 -10.93
CA VAL A 185 1.61 -2.88 -11.45
C VAL A 185 0.19 -2.99 -10.91
N LEU A 186 -0.34 -1.90 -10.37
CA LEU A 186 -1.75 -1.73 -10.03
C LEU A 186 -2.33 -0.57 -10.83
N ASP A 187 -3.43 -0.79 -11.55
CA ASP A 187 -4.09 0.25 -12.34
C ASP A 187 -5.59 0.29 -12.05
N ALA A 188 -6.00 1.32 -11.33
CA ALA A 188 -7.38 1.62 -10.96
C ALA A 188 -7.81 3.02 -11.45
N ARG A 189 -7.20 3.54 -12.53
CA ARG A 189 -7.59 4.83 -13.08
C ARG A 189 -9.04 4.79 -13.56
N SER A 190 -9.80 5.79 -13.16
CA SER A 190 -11.22 5.88 -13.44
C SER A 190 -11.56 7.20 -14.13
N LEU A 191 -12.50 7.16 -15.07
CA LEU A 191 -13.05 8.33 -15.75
C LEU A 191 -14.50 8.62 -15.34
N SER A 192 -15.14 7.72 -14.61
CA SER A 192 -16.59 7.74 -14.34
C SER A 192 -16.95 7.70 -12.85
N GLY A 193 -15.96 7.86 -11.96
CA GLY A 193 -16.15 7.81 -10.51
C GLY A 193 -14.82 7.69 -9.77
N PHE A 194 -14.85 7.64 -8.45
CA PHE A 194 -13.64 7.52 -7.63
C PHE A 194 -13.38 6.04 -7.26
N PRO A 195 -12.15 5.52 -7.42
CA PRO A 195 -11.81 4.15 -7.09
C PRO A 195 -11.58 3.98 -5.57
N PHE A 196 -12.65 4.10 -4.79
CA PHE A 196 -12.64 4.01 -3.33
C PHE A 196 -11.94 2.74 -2.82
N ASN A 197 -11.06 2.91 -1.82
CA ASN A 197 -10.38 1.82 -1.09
C ASN A 197 -9.66 0.83 -2.00
N THR A 198 -9.07 1.31 -3.09
CA THR A 198 -8.27 0.48 -4.01
C THR A 198 -6.83 0.36 -3.54
N ASP A 199 -6.64 0.16 -2.22
CA ASP A 199 -5.35 0.06 -1.54
C ASP A 199 -4.46 -0.98 -2.23
N GLY A 200 -3.21 -0.60 -2.45
CA GLY A 200 -2.23 -1.50 -3.05
C GLY A 200 -1.90 -2.66 -2.11
N ILE A 201 -1.29 -2.34 -0.96
CA ILE A 201 -0.75 -3.35 -0.06
C ILE A 201 -1.06 -2.99 1.40
N ASP A 202 -1.71 -3.89 2.13
CA ASP A 202 -1.77 -3.87 3.59
C ASP A 202 -0.75 -4.86 4.16
N VAL A 203 0.17 -4.38 5.02
CA VAL A 203 1.25 -5.19 5.57
C VAL A 203 1.15 -5.30 7.08
N SER A 204 0.98 -6.53 7.54
CA SER A 204 1.15 -6.97 8.94
C SER A 204 2.28 -7.99 9.11
N ALA A 205 2.98 -8.34 8.02
CA ALA A 205 4.05 -9.32 7.96
C ALA A 205 5.42 -8.78 8.44
N SER A 206 6.36 -9.70 8.71
CA SER A 206 7.74 -9.37 9.08
C SER A 206 8.77 -9.76 8.01
N ASN A 207 9.88 -9.01 7.92
CA ASN A 207 10.93 -9.21 6.92
C ASN A 207 10.34 -9.15 5.49
N VAL A 208 9.84 -7.98 5.15
CA VAL A 208 9.16 -7.70 3.87
C VAL A 208 10.06 -6.82 3.03
N VAL A 209 10.28 -7.20 1.78
CA VAL A 209 10.94 -6.35 0.79
C VAL A 209 10.06 -6.26 -0.46
N ILE A 210 9.69 -5.03 -0.83
CA ILE A 210 8.94 -4.72 -2.04
C ILE A 210 9.84 -3.83 -2.92
N ASP A 211 10.13 -4.25 -4.14
CA ASP A 211 11.10 -3.59 -5.01
C ASP A 211 10.56 -3.46 -6.43
N GLY A 212 10.30 -2.22 -6.87
CA GLY A 212 9.68 -1.97 -8.17
C GLY A 212 8.16 -2.05 -8.07
N TRP A 213 7.54 -0.93 -7.70
CA TRP A 213 6.09 -0.80 -7.60
C TRP A 213 5.60 0.36 -8.45
N LYS A 214 4.56 0.10 -9.24
CA LYS A 214 3.84 1.12 -9.99
C LYS A 214 2.35 1.06 -9.67
N SER A 215 1.77 2.14 -9.15
CA SER A 215 0.32 2.19 -8.95
C SER A 215 -0.34 3.45 -9.45
N PHE A 216 -1.55 3.28 -9.93
CA PHE A 216 -2.51 4.35 -10.07
C PHE A 216 -3.78 3.90 -9.37
N ASN A 217 -4.05 4.41 -8.18
CA ASN A 217 -5.18 3.96 -7.37
C ASN A 217 -5.81 5.14 -6.63
N GLY A 218 -6.88 4.89 -5.87
CA GLY A 218 -7.61 5.91 -5.11
C GLY A 218 -7.41 5.84 -3.60
N ASP A 219 -6.42 5.07 -3.13
CA ASP A 219 -6.13 4.92 -1.70
C ASP A 219 -4.63 4.64 -1.50
N ASP A 220 -4.23 4.11 -0.35
CA ASP A 220 -2.83 3.89 0.03
C ASP A 220 -2.06 3.07 -1.03
N ILE A 221 -0.82 3.47 -1.31
CA ILE A 221 0.15 2.68 -2.08
C ILE A 221 0.46 1.40 -1.28
N ILE A 222 0.81 1.64 -0.02
CA ILE A 222 1.06 0.65 1.01
C ILE A 222 0.61 1.24 2.34
N ASN A 223 0.05 0.40 3.20
CA ASN A 223 -0.23 0.69 4.59
C ASN A 223 0.46 -0.37 5.47
N VAL A 224 1.43 0.06 6.28
CA VAL A 224 2.14 -0.81 7.23
C VAL A 224 1.61 -0.58 8.63
N SER A 225 1.22 -1.65 9.32
CA SER A 225 0.72 -1.57 10.69
C SER A 225 1.30 -2.68 11.58
N PRO A 226 1.29 -2.51 12.91
CA PRO A 226 1.60 -3.60 13.82
C PRO A 226 0.79 -4.87 13.51
N PRO A 227 1.37 -6.07 13.68
CA PRO A 227 2.68 -6.35 14.27
C PRO A 227 3.87 -6.35 13.28
N ALA A 228 3.75 -5.70 12.12
CA ALA A 228 4.80 -5.73 11.09
C ALA A 228 6.16 -5.27 11.63
N THR A 229 7.24 -5.93 11.18
CA THR A 229 8.62 -5.55 11.51
C THR A 229 9.56 -5.73 10.32
N ASN A 230 10.56 -4.87 10.19
CA ASN A 230 11.57 -4.94 9.12
C ASN A 230 10.91 -4.97 7.72
N VAL A 231 10.27 -3.85 7.36
CA VAL A 231 9.59 -3.66 6.07
C VAL A 231 10.38 -2.67 5.24
N THR A 232 10.74 -3.04 4.02
CA THR A 232 11.37 -2.14 3.04
C THR A 232 10.53 -2.08 1.77
N MET A 233 10.20 -0.88 1.30
CA MET A 233 9.63 -0.67 -0.03
C MET A 233 10.46 0.36 -0.78
N ARG A 234 10.81 0.06 -2.03
CA ARG A 234 11.63 0.95 -2.84
C ARG A 234 11.33 0.91 -4.33
N ASN A 235 11.82 1.93 -5.03
CA ASN A 235 11.65 2.11 -6.48
C ASN A 235 10.16 2.20 -6.84
N ILE A 236 9.54 3.27 -6.36
CA ILE A 236 8.08 3.46 -6.35
C ILE A 236 7.71 4.56 -7.34
N VAL A 237 6.72 4.31 -8.19
CA VAL A 237 6.09 5.32 -9.04
C VAL A 237 4.58 5.25 -8.85
N ALA A 238 3.97 6.29 -8.31
CA ALA A 238 2.55 6.26 -7.96
C ALA A 238 1.85 7.57 -8.30
N SER A 239 0.55 7.49 -8.66
CA SER A 239 -0.27 8.67 -8.85
C SER A 239 -1.75 8.45 -8.50
N GLY A 240 -2.43 9.49 -8.02
CA GLY A 240 -3.83 9.45 -7.59
C GLY A 240 -4.07 8.93 -6.16
N THR A 241 -3.00 8.62 -5.44
CA THR A 241 -3.00 7.74 -4.26
C THR A 241 -3.15 8.47 -2.94
N HIS A 242 -3.26 7.72 -1.83
CA HIS A 242 -3.14 8.24 -0.45
C HIS A 242 -1.76 7.96 0.17
N GLY A 243 -0.75 7.77 -0.68
CA GLY A 243 0.65 7.77 -0.28
C GLY A 243 1.14 6.47 0.33
N ILE A 244 2.35 6.55 0.90
CA ILE A 244 3.01 5.49 1.66
C ILE A 244 2.66 5.70 3.12
N SER A 245 1.73 4.88 3.61
CA SER A 245 1.12 5.02 4.91
C SER A 245 1.72 4.06 5.95
N VAL A 246 1.86 4.58 7.16
CA VAL A 246 2.03 3.79 8.39
C VAL A 246 0.82 4.07 9.27
N SER A 247 0.13 3.02 9.72
CA SER A 247 -1.02 3.15 10.62
C SER A 247 -0.78 2.53 11.98
N CYS A 248 -1.42 3.14 12.97
CA CYS A 248 -1.26 2.77 14.37
C CYS A 248 -2.60 2.77 15.07
N SER A 249 -3.03 1.59 15.55
CA SER A 249 -4.25 1.42 16.35
C SER A 249 -4.07 0.48 17.55
N SER A 250 -3.09 -0.42 17.51
CA SER A 250 -2.78 -1.34 18.61
C SER A 250 -1.46 -2.03 18.36
N GLY A 251 -0.78 -2.49 19.42
CA GLY A 251 0.42 -3.33 19.31
C GLY A 251 1.71 -2.55 19.07
N THR A 252 2.73 -3.24 18.56
CA THR A 252 4.07 -2.71 18.35
C THR A 252 4.59 -3.05 16.96
N GLY A 253 5.27 -2.11 16.31
CA GLY A 253 5.90 -2.28 15.01
C GLY A 253 7.23 -1.52 14.94
N THR A 254 8.18 -2.00 14.14
CA THR A 254 9.50 -1.35 14.03
C THR A 254 10.24 -1.66 12.74
N GLY A 255 11.07 -0.71 12.30
CA GLY A 255 12.03 -0.90 11.22
C GLY A 255 11.36 -0.84 9.86
N TYR A 256 10.83 0.32 9.50
CA TYR A 256 10.20 0.56 8.22
C TYR A 256 11.05 1.52 7.38
N LEU A 257 11.40 1.12 6.16
CA LEU A 257 12.17 1.91 5.22
C LEU A 257 11.40 2.06 3.91
N PHE A 258 11.13 3.30 3.53
CA PHE A 258 10.51 3.65 2.27
C PHE A 258 11.46 4.55 1.50
N GLU A 259 11.92 4.13 0.32
CA GLU A 259 12.94 4.88 -0.42
C GLU A 259 12.77 4.93 -1.93
N ASN A 260 13.31 5.98 -2.56
CA ASN A 260 13.32 6.15 -4.01
C ASN A 260 11.90 6.15 -4.60
N ALA A 261 11.11 7.14 -4.21
CA ALA A 261 9.69 7.25 -4.60
C ALA A 261 9.41 8.51 -5.42
N GLN A 262 8.60 8.35 -6.46
CA GLN A 262 7.97 9.42 -7.22
C GLN A 262 6.46 9.30 -7.04
N ILE A 263 5.85 10.27 -6.37
CA ILE A 263 4.42 10.29 -6.08
C ILE A 263 3.84 11.57 -6.69
N SER A 264 2.83 11.47 -7.54
CA SER A 264 2.18 12.63 -8.18
C SER A 264 0.67 12.63 -8.08
N ASP A 265 0.03 13.79 -8.18
CA ASP A 265 -1.43 13.93 -8.32
C ASP A 265 -2.21 13.21 -7.20
N SER A 266 -1.63 13.16 -6.00
CA SER A 266 -2.10 12.33 -4.88
C SER A 266 -2.77 13.18 -3.79
N LEU A 267 -3.51 12.53 -2.90
CA LEU A 267 -3.96 13.20 -1.68
C LEU A 267 -2.81 13.33 -0.68
N MET A 268 -1.99 12.28 -0.54
CA MET A 268 -0.95 12.17 0.48
C MET A 268 0.33 11.57 -0.10
N GLY A 269 1.47 11.85 0.53
CA GLY A 269 2.79 11.31 0.14
C GLY A 269 3.38 10.39 1.21
N ALA A 270 4.24 10.92 2.08
CA ALA A 270 4.74 10.20 3.26
C ALA A 270 3.76 10.39 4.43
N ARG A 271 3.09 9.32 4.86
CA ARG A 271 1.94 9.42 5.77
C ARG A 271 2.09 8.55 7.02
N PHE A 272 1.74 9.12 8.17
CA PHE A 272 1.47 8.40 9.40
C PHE A 272 0.06 8.74 9.92
N LYS A 273 -0.67 7.71 10.35
CA LYS A 273 -2.04 7.83 10.90
C LYS A 273 -2.19 7.05 12.21
N GLY A 274 -2.10 7.75 13.34
CA GLY A 274 -2.50 7.26 14.65
C GLY A 274 -4.02 7.39 14.84
N SER A 275 -4.71 6.28 15.10
CA SER A 275 -6.18 6.27 15.20
C SER A 275 -6.65 6.87 16.52
N VAL A 276 -7.61 7.80 16.48
CA VAL A 276 -8.20 8.40 17.68
C VAL A 276 -8.80 7.34 18.60
N GLY A 277 -8.64 7.51 19.93
CA GLY A 277 -9.16 6.56 20.90
C GLY A 277 -8.37 5.26 21.00
N THR A 278 -7.15 5.23 20.46
CA THR A 278 -6.28 4.05 20.48
C THR A 278 -4.84 4.40 20.79
N THR A 279 -4.03 3.39 21.09
CA THR A 279 -2.59 3.55 21.30
C THR A 279 -1.82 2.38 20.72
N CYS A 280 -0.64 2.64 20.19
CA CYS A 280 0.31 1.63 19.75
C CYS A 280 1.73 2.20 19.81
N GLN A 281 2.74 1.37 19.58
CA GLN A 281 4.13 1.79 19.55
C GLN A 281 4.74 1.52 18.18
N ILE A 282 5.21 2.55 17.50
CA ILE A 282 5.97 2.42 16.26
C ILE A 282 7.35 3.03 16.46
N SER A 283 8.39 2.33 16.02
CA SER A 283 9.72 2.90 16.00
C SER A 283 10.49 2.68 14.70
N ASP A 284 11.51 3.50 14.48
CA ASP A 284 12.51 3.29 13.42
C ASP A 284 11.88 3.30 12.02
N VAL A 285 11.22 4.41 11.69
CA VAL A 285 10.56 4.62 10.39
C VAL A 285 11.32 5.66 9.59
N THR A 286 11.69 5.35 8.35
CA THR A 286 12.38 6.26 7.45
C THR A 286 11.66 6.37 6.12
N TRP A 287 11.29 7.59 5.74
CA TRP A 287 10.99 7.95 4.36
C TRP A 287 12.17 8.72 3.78
N ARG A 288 12.72 8.28 2.65
CA ARG A 288 13.86 8.98 2.04
C ARG A 288 13.89 8.98 0.52
N ASN A 289 14.61 9.93 -0.05
CA ASN A 289 14.80 10.07 -1.50
C ASN A 289 13.45 10.09 -2.24
N MET A 290 12.58 11.03 -1.88
CA MET A 290 11.22 11.11 -2.45
C MET A 290 11.02 12.43 -3.18
N THR A 291 10.38 12.34 -4.35
CA THR A 291 9.81 13.48 -5.06
C THR A 291 8.30 13.33 -5.03
N ILE A 292 7.63 14.25 -4.33
CA ILE A 292 6.19 14.23 -4.11
C ILE A 292 5.64 15.52 -4.71
N VAL A 293 4.85 15.43 -5.78
CA VAL A 293 4.43 16.59 -6.57
C VAL A 293 2.93 16.60 -6.84
N ASP A 294 2.34 17.79 -6.96
CA ASP A 294 0.89 17.95 -7.11
C ASP A 294 0.10 17.14 -6.05
N THR A 295 0.52 17.21 -4.79
CA THR A 295 -0.09 16.43 -3.69
C THR A 295 -0.73 17.34 -2.64
N SER A 296 -1.92 17.01 -2.14
CA SER A 296 -2.63 17.87 -1.17
C SER A 296 -1.88 17.99 0.17
N TYR A 297 -1.40 16.85 0.68
CA TYR A 297 -0.70 16.74 1.97
C TYR A 297 0.57 15.87 1.81
N PRO A 298 1.66 16.42 1.21
CA PRO A 298 2.83 15.64 0.82
C PRO A 298 3.52 14.89 1.96
N ILE A 299 3.73 15.53 3.11
CA ILE A 299 4.23 14.90 4.34
C ILE A 299 3.16 15.11 5.41
N HIS A 300 2.60 14.01 5.94
CA HIS A 300 1.43 14.08 6.81
C HIS A 300 1.53 13.07 7.96
N PHE A 301 1.91 13.55 9.14
CA PHE A 301 1.95 12.81 10.38
C PHE A 301 0.87 13.35 11.33
N ILE A 302 -0.09 12.51 11.69
CA ILE A 302 -1.14 12.85 12.67
C ILE A 302 -1.42 11.69 13.62
N GLU A 303 -1.82 12.01 14.85
CA GLU A 303 -2.18 11.03 15.90
C GLU A 303 -3.67 11.01 16.25
N ASN A 304 -4.47 11.82 15.55
CA ASN A 304 -5.90 11.99 15.76
C ASN A 304 -6.74 11.55 14.55
N TYR A 305 -6.26 10.57 13.78
CA TYR A 305 -6.94 10.09 12.58
C TYR A 305 -8.33 9.52 12.91
N VAL A 306 -9.32 9.94 12.13
CA VAL A 306 -10.70 9.44 12.20
C VAL A 306 -11.03 8.71 10.91
N ASP A 307 -11.39 7.44 11.04
CA ASP A 307 -11.95 6.64 9.96
C ASP A 307 -13.37 7.16 9.65
N GLN A 308 -13.62 7.59 8.41
CA GLN A 308 -14.91 8.16 8.02
C GLN A 308 -16.08 7.18 8.07
N GLU A 309 -15.83 5.89 7.91
CA GLU A 309 -16.88 4.87 7.98
C GLU A 309 -17.27 4.55 9.44
N LYS A 310 -16.40 4.88 10.41
CA LYS A 310 -16.60 4.60 11.83
C LYS A 310 -16.90 5.84 12.67
N GLY A 311 -16.38 7.00 12.29
CA GLY A 311 -16.46 8.24 13.05
C GLY A 311 -15.69 8.23 14.37
N ALA A 312 -15.80 9.33 15.11
CA ALA A 312 -15.10 9.56 16.38
C ALA A 312 -15.99 9.44 17.63
N ALA A 313 -17.27 9.11 17.48
CA ALA A 313 -18.21 9.06 18.60
C ALA A 313 -17.76 8.03 19.66
N GLY A 314 -17.67 8.46 20.92
CA GLY A 314 -17.26 7.61 22.04
C GLY A 314 -15.76 7.26 22.09
N LYS A 315 -14.94 7.84 21.22
CA LYS A 315 -13.48 7.64 21.22
C LYS A 315 -12.82 8.54 22.26
N ASP A 316 -11.85 8.00 22.99
CA ASP A 316 -11.05 8.76 23.95
C ASP A 316 -9.95 9.54 23.22
N ALA A 317 -10.20 10.83 22.96
CA ALA A 317 -9.22 11.71 22.31
C ALA A 317 -7.96 11.98 23.15
N SER A 318 -7.89 11.49 24.39
CA SER A 318 -6.65 11.54 25.19
C SER A 318 -5.66 10.44 24.82
N LEU A 319 -6.06 9.38 24.11
CA LEU A 319 -5.17 8.32 23.65
C LEU A 319 -4.49 8.69 22.32
N ALA A 320 -3.19 8.40 22.21
CA ALA A 320 -2.41 8.58 21.00
C ALA A 320 -1.37 7.48 20.81
N ALA A 321 -0.78 7.45 19.63
CA ALA A 321 0.35 6.60 19.30
C ALA A 321 1.61 7.03 20.07
N PHE A 322 2.56 6.10 20.22
CA PHE A 322 3.93 6.43 20.56
C PHE A 322 4.79 6.19 19.32
N ALA A 323 5.32 7.27 18.75
CA ALA A 323 6.19 7.27 17.59
C ALA A 323 7.62 7.63 18.00
N LYS A 324 8.59 6.75 17.70
CA LYS A 324 9.99 6.95 18.07
C LYS A 324 10.95 6.77 16.91
N ASN A 325 11.93 7.67 16.77
CA ASN A 325 12.97 7.58 15.74
C ASN A 325 12.38 7.56 14.31
N PHE A 326 11.56 8.57 14.00
CA PHE A 326 11.02 8.78 12.66
C PHE A 326 11.93 9.72 11.87
N LYS A 327 12.17 9.41 10.60
CA LYS A 327 13.09 10.14 9.73
C LYS A 327 12.47 10.46 8.39
N TRP A 328 12.69 11.70 7.96
CA TRP A 328 12.39 12.19 6.61
C TRP A 328 13.68 12.76 6.02
N GLU A 329 14.18 12.15 4.96
CA GLU A 329 15.52 12.46 4.44
C GLU A 329 15.48 12.68 2.92
N SER A 330 16.00 13.80 2.42
CA SER A 330 16.04 14.07 0.97
C SER A 330 14.66 14.00 0.30
N ILE A 331 13.70 14.76 0.82
CA ILE A 331 12.33 14.82 0.29
C ILE A 331 12.05 16.20 -0.31
N THR A 332 11.62 16.20 -1.57
CA THR A 332 11.09 17.38 -2.25
C THR A 332 9.57 17.24 -2.35
N ALA A 333 8.84 18.14 -1.70
CA ALA A 333 7.39 18.10 -1.53
C ALA A 333 6.73 19.34 -2.12
N HIS A 334 5.93 19.16 -3.16
CA HIS A 334 5.18 20.21 -3.85
C HIS A 334 3.69 19.98 -3.65
N THR A 335 3.02 21.00 -3.11
CA THR A 335 1.57 20.97 -2.92
C THR A 335 0.82 21.18 -4.23
N ARG A 336 -0.43 20.72 -4.26
CA ARG A 336 -1.39 21.08 -5.31
C ARG A 336 -2.34 22.20 -4.88
N SER A 337 -3.08 22.76 -5.84
CA SER A 337 -4.04 23.83 -5.61
C SER A 337 -5.40 23.37 -5.02
N SER A 338 -5.48 22.13 -4.55
CA SER A 338 -6.67 21.51 -3.96
C SER A 338 -6.29 20.74 -2.70
N LEU A 339 -7.15 20.74 -1.68
CA LEU A 339 -6.99 19.93 -0.47
C LEU A 339 -7.88 18.67 -0.49
N LYS A 340 -8.52 18.40 -1.63
CA LYS A 340 -9.51 17.34 -1.78
C LYS A 340 -9.20 16.46 -2.98
N ASP A 341 -9.60 15.20 -2.86
CA ASP A 341 -9.81 14.26 -3.95
C ASP A 341 -11.27 13.75 -3.92
N GLY A 342 -11.57 12.66 -4.63
CA GLY A 342 -12.90 12.05 -4.66
C GLY A 342 -13.23 11.13 -3.48
N SER A 343 -12.32 10.93 -2.52
CA SER A 343 -12.47 9.93 -1.44
C SER A 343 -13.31 10.41 -0.25
N CYS A 344 -13.72 11.67 -0.26
CA CYS A 344 -14.32 12.33 0.89
C CYS A 344 -15.85 12.19 0.92
N VAL A 345 -16.37 11.38 1.83
CA VAL A 345 -17.83 11.21 2.03
C VAL A 345 -18.33 11.69 3.39
N SER A 346 -17.44 12.13 4.28
CA SER A 346 -17.78 12.68 5.60
C SER A 346 -17.84 14.21 5.63
N SER A 347 -18.52 14.76 6.65
CA SER A 347 -18.49 16.19 6.98
C SER A 347 -18.21 16.38 8.49
N PRO A 348 -17.07 16.99 8.88
CA PRO A 348 -15.98 17.42 8.00
C PRO A 348 -15.31 16.27 7.25
N CYS A 349 -14.53 16.62 6.23
CA CYS A 349 -13.81 15.64 5.43
C CYS A 349 -12.85 14.82 6.29
N TRP A 350 -12.70 13.53 6.00
CA TRP A 350 -11.79 12.65 6.76
C TRP A 350 -10.34 13.08 6.68
N SER A 351 -9.95 13.68 5.54
CA SER A 351 -8.61 14.22 5.32
C SER A 351 -8.41 15.58 5.96
N GLN A 352 -9.45 16.18 6.55
CA GLN A 352 -9.33 17.48 7.20
C GLN A 352 -8.28 17.39 8.31
N THR A 353 -7.33 18.30 8.25
CA THR A 353 -6.23 18.38 9.21
C THR A 353 -6.10 19.79 9.75
N LEU A 354 -5.47 19.92 10.92
CA LEU A 354 -5.30 21.22 11.58
C LEU A 354 -4.51 22.16 10.68
N GLY A 355 -5.03 23.38 10.50
CA GLY A 355 -4.34 24.44 9.77
C GLY A 355 -4.20 24.17 8.27
N GLU A 356 -5.01 23.28 7.68
CA GLU A 356 -4.90 22.89 6.27
C GLU A 356 -4.85 24.08 5.31
N SER A 357 -3.89 24.03 4.38
CA SER A 357 -3.64 25.10 3.41
C SER A 357 -2.93 24.52 2.18
N THR A 358 -3.25 25.03 0.99
CA THR A 358 -2.55 24.68 -0.26
C THR A 358 -1.11 25.22 -0.30
N LYS A 359 -0.65 25.91 0.76
CA LYS A 359 0.75 26.29 0.95
C LYS A 359 1.52 25.34 1.87
N LYS A 360 0.82 24.55 2.68
CA LYS A 360 1.44 23.68 3.68
C LYS A 360 1.72 22.31 3.11
N ALA A 361 3.00 22.03 2.93
CA ALA A 361 3.49 20.78 2.36
C ALA A 361 3.86 19.74 3.44
N MET A 362 3.95 20.17 4.71
CA MET A 362 4.29 19.30 5.83
C MET A 362 3.36 19.54 7.02
N TYR A 363 2.82 18.45 7.57
CA TYR A 363 2.02 18.44 8.79
C TYR A 363 2.63 17.45 9.76
N ILE A 364 3.12 17.94 10.90
CA ILE A 364 3.63 17.14 12.01
C ILE A 364 2.78 17.46 13.23
N ILE A 365 1.70 16.70 13.42
CA ILE A 365 0.72 16.94 14.48
C ILE A 365 0.86 15.82 15.50
N CYS A 366 1.70 16.10 16.50
CA CYS A 366 1.91 15.24 17.66
C CYS A 366 0.99 15.67 18.79
N LYS A 367 0.59 14.71 19.62
CA LYS A 367 -0.09 14.97 20.88
C LYS A 367 0.79 15.78 21.82
N ASP A 368 2.04 15.36 21.98
CA ASP A 368 3.09 16.02 22.75
C ASP A 368 4.47 15.36 22.49
N ALA A 369 5.52 15.89 23.12
CA ALA A 369 6.89 15.39 22.97
C ALA A 369 7.15 14.03 23.62
N ASP A 370 6.28 13.56 24.52
CA ASP A 370 6.41 12.21 25.10
C ASP A 370 5.92 11.15 24.12
N HIS A 371 4.93 11.49 23.28
CA HIS A 371 4.38 10.60 22.24
C HIS A 371 5.23 10.61 20.96
N CYS A 372 5.86 11.74 20.62
CA CYS A 372 6.72 11.87 19.45
C CYS A 372 8.19 12.10 19.83
N GLN A 373 9.01 11.06 19.77
CA GLN A 373 10.40 11.10 20.24
C GLN A 373 11.41 10.90 19.11
N SER A 374 12.50 11.66 19.15
CA SER A 374 13.65 11.50 18.24
C SER A 374 13.30 11.62 16.74
N PHE A 375 12.44 12.57 16.39
CA PHE A 375 12.15 12.85 14.98
C PHE A 375 13.33 13.57 14.33
N HIS A 376 13.59 13.28 13.06
CA HIS A 376 14.68 13.89 12.32
C HIS A 376 14.30 14.19 10.88
N PHE A 377 14.66 15.38 10.42
CA PHE A 377 14.42 15.89 9.09
C PHE A 377 15.75 16.36 8.50
N SER A 378 16.09 15.89 7.32
CA SER A 378 17.29 16.30 6.59
C SER A 378 16.99 16.49 5.11
N ASP A 379 17.59 17.51 4.52
CA ASP A 379 17.45 17.82 3.08
C ASP A 379 15.99 17.89 2.60
N ILE A 380 15.14 18.60 3.36
CA ILE A 380 13.73 18.81 3.02
C ILE A 380 13.55 20.08 2.18
N THR A 381 12.79 19.97 1.10
CA THR A 381 12.36 21.10 0.27
C THR A 381 10.84 21.11 0.19
N LEU A 382 10.22 22.21 0.65
CA LEU A 382 8.78 22.41 0.57
C LEU A 382 8.46 23.51 -0.46
N VAL A 383 7.51 23.22 -1.35
CA VAL A 383 7.05 24.14 -2.40
C VAL A 383 5.53 24.23 -2.38
N ALA A 384 5.03 25.45 -2.39
CA ALA A 384 3.60 25.74 -2.44
C ALA A 384 3.06 25.56 -3.88
N ALA A 385 1.75 25.35 -4.02
CA ALA A 385 1.11 25.15 -5.32
C ALA A 385 1.27 26.35 -6.28
N ASP A 386 1.47 27.55 -5.74
CA ASP A 386 1.76 28.78 -6.50
C ASP A 386 3.24 28.92 -6.91
N GLY A 387 4.07 27.90 -6.63
CA GLY A 387 5.51 27.89 -6.85
C GLY A 387 6.31 28.65 -5.79
N GLY A 388 5.64 29.23 -4.79
CA GLY A 388 6.26 29.89 -3.65
C GLY A 388 6.88 28.91 -2.65
N ALA A 389 7.47 29.47 -1.59
CA ALA A 389 7.99 28.67 -0.50
C ALA A 389 6.86 27.93 0.22
N GLY A 390 7.02 26.62 0.39
CA GLY A 390 6.06 25.81 1.14
C GLY A 390 6.18 26.02 2.65
N GLU A 391 5.08 25.72 3.33
CA GLU A 391 4.91 25.90 4.77
C GLU A 391 4.78 24.56 5.50
N MET A 392 4.98 24.61 6.81
CA MET A 392 4.76 23.53 7.77
C MET A 392 3.62 23.90 8.73
N GLU A 393 2.84 22.92 9.16
CA GLU A 393 2.14 22.93 10.45
C GLU A 393 2.85 21.96 11.38
N CYS A 394 3.25 22.42 12.56
CA CYS A 394 3.93 21.59 13.54
C CYS A 394 3.42 21.86 14.95
N VAL A 395 2.86 20.83 15.57
CA VAL A 395 2.23 20.88 16.89
C VAL A 395 2.76 19.74 17.76
N GLY A 396 3.00 20.03 19.05
CA GLY A 396 3.43 19.07 20.05
C GLY A 396 4.95 18.87 20.13
N LEU A 397 5.72 19.48 19.23
CA LEU A 397 7.19 19.45 19.18
C LEU A 397 7.81 20.85 19.25
N GLU A 398 7.06 21.85 19.70
CA GLU A 398 7.54 23.22 19.83
C GLU A 398 8.75 23.27 20.78
N GLY A 399 9.86 23.87 20.33
CA GLY A 399 11.09 23.96 21.11
C GLY A 399 11.92 22.68 21.17
N ALA A 400 11.48 21.58 20.53
CA ALA A 400 12.31 20.38 20.42
C ALA A 400 13.62 20.68 19.67
N THR A 401 14.72 20.14 20.19
CA THR A 401 16.06 20.28 19.59
C THR A 401 16.45 19.01 18.84
N GLY A 402 17.30 19.11 17.83
CA GLY A 402 17.79 17.94 17.07
C GLY A 402 16.87 17.44 15.95
N LEU A 403 15.73 18.11 15.73
CA LEU A 403 14.82 17.79 14.61
C LEU A 403 15.48 17.98 13.23
N GLY A 404 16.50 18.82 13.11
CA GLY A 404 17.14 19.17 11.82
C GLY A 404 16.43 20.32 11.07
N ILE A 405 15.17 20.61 11.41
CA ILE A 405 14.41 21.80 11.00
C ILE A 405 13.65 22.38 12.21
N PRO A 406 13.32 23.68 12.25
CA PRO A 406 12.51 24.22 13.34
C PRO A 406 11.05 23.77 13.19
N CYS A 407 10.44 23.31 14.29
CA CYS A 407 9.00 23.08 14.37
C CYS A 407 8.28 24.44 14.38
N THR A 408 7.60 24.79 13.28
CA THR A 408 6.95 26.09 13.08
C THR A 408 5.62 25.95 12.34
N ASN A 409 4.76 26.96 12.47
CA ASN A 409 3.50 27.07 11.72
C ASN A 409 3.63 28.12 10.62
N GLY A 410 4.52 27.87 9.66
CA GLY A 410 4.85 28.80 8.59
C GLY A 410 5.92 28.28 7.63
N THR A 411 6.53 29.20 6.88
CA THR A 411 7.57 28.87 5.90
C THR A 411 8.80 28.30 6.61
N LEU A 412 9.34 27.19 6.11
CA LEU A 412 10.63 26.68 6.56
C LEU A 412 11.74 27.67 6.18
N THR A 413 12.21 28.44 7.16
CA THR A 413 13.44 29.23 7.02
C THR A 413 14.64 28.29 7.13
N LYS A 414 15.42 28.17 6.04
CA LYS A 414 16.69 27.44 6.03
C LYS A 414 17.74 28.10 6.90
#